data_AF-A0A1S4AQN7-F1
#
_entry.id   AF-A0A1S4AQN7-F1
#
_cell.length_a   1.000
_cell.length_b   1.000
_cell.length_c   1.000
_cell.angle_alpha   90.00
_cell.angle_beta   90.00
_cell.angle_gamma   90.00
#
_symmetry.space_group_name_H-M   'P 1'
#
loop_
_entity.id
_entity.type
_entity.pdbx_description
1 polymer ?
#
loop_
_entity_poly.entity_id
_entity_poly.type
_entity_poly.pdbx_seq_one_letter_code
_entity_poly.pdbx_strand_id
1 'polypeptide(L)'
;MANFGYLGNFLLFCILLGIVTSSHAQLQLNFYAKSCPKAEKIIQDYVQKHIPNAPSLAAALLILQFHDCFVRGCDASVLLNFTSSTKNQTEKVAIPNQTLRGFSFIDDVKKAVEAECLE
;
A
#
# COMPACT_ATOMS: atom_id res chain seq x y z
N MET A 1 40.62 35.45 -6.66
CA MET A 1 39.17 35.51 -6.92
C MET A 1 38.54 34.18 -7.38
N ALA A 2 39.25 33.04 -7.30
CA ALA A 2 38.69 31.72 -7.65
C ALA A 2 38.06 30.97 -6.46
N ASN A 3 38.49 31.23 -5.21
CA ASN A 3 38.03 30.50 -4.02
C ASN A 3 36.56 30.73 -3.63
N PHE A 4 35.97 31.88 -3.99
CA PHE A 4 34.58 32.19 -3.61
C PHE A 4 33.56 31.39 -4.43
N GLY A 5 33.86 31.11 -5.70
CA GLY A 5 33.01 30.28 -6.57
C GLY A 5 33.02 28.80 -6.18
N TYR A 6 34.16 28.27 -5.72
CA TYR A 6 34.24 26.89 -5.23
C TYR A 6 33.46 26.70 -3.93
N LEU A 7 33.49 27.68 -3.01
CA LEU A 7 32.72 27.61 -1.77
C LEU A 7 31.20 27.66 -2.03
N GLY A 8 30.76 28.50 -2.97
CA GLY A 8 29.35 28.57 -3.39
C GLY A 8 28.86 27.28 -4.06
N ASN A 9 29.66 26.70 -4.96
CA ASN A 9 29.34 25.42 -5.60
C ASN A 9 29.36 24.25 -4.61
N PHE A 10 30.29 24.26 -3.64
CA PHE A 10 30.33 23.27 -2.57
C PHE A 10 29.09 23.35 -1.66
N LEU A 11 28.68 24.57 -1.29
CA LEU A 11 27.45 24.79 -0.53
C LEU A 11 26.20 24.33 -1.30
N LEU A 12 26.12 24.66 -2.60
CA LEU A 12 25.01 24.22 -3.46
C LEU A 12 24.96 22.69 -3.57
N PHE A 13 26.11 22.04 -3.71
CA PHE A 13 26.23 20.57 -3.74
C PHE A 13 25.82 19.91 -2.42
N CYS A 14 26.21 20.48 -1.28
CA CYS A 14 25.79 20.02 0.04
C CYS A 14 24.28 20.17 0.26
N ILE A 15 23.68 21.26 -0.22
CA ILE A 15 22.22 21.47 -0.16
C ILE A 15 21.51 20.43 -1.03
N LEU A 16 22.00 20.19 -2.25
CA LEU A 16 21.46 19.16 -3.14
C LEU A 16 21.56 17.75 -2.53
N LEU A 17 22.67 17.43 -1.86
CA LEU A 17 22.86 16.17 -1.13
C LEU A 17 21.92 16.01 0.07
N GLY A 18 21.63 17.09 0.79
CA GLY A 18 20.71 17.07 1.93
C GLY A 18 19.25 16.82 1.57
N ILE A 19 18.84 17.10 0.32
CA ILE A 19 17.47 16.85 -0.17
C ILE A 19 17.27 15.36 -0.52
N VAL A 20 18.33 14.62 -0.84
CA VAL A 20 18.23 13.22 -1.31
C VAL A 20 18.10 12.21 -0.16
N THR A 21 18.31 12.60 1.10
CA THR A 21 18.51 11.68 2.22
C THR A 21 17.29 11.48 3.13
N SER A 22 16.15 12.11 2.86
CA SER A 22 14.95 12.01 3.71
C SER A 22 13.97 10.91 3.25
N SER A 23 14.43 9.66 3.15
CA SER A 23 13.51 8.53 3.01
C SER A 23 13.04 8.04 4.40
N HIS A 24 11.73 8.12 4.65
CA HIS A 24 11.12 7.52 5.85
C HIS A 24 10.89 6.03 5.62
N ALA A 25 11.91 5.21 5.83
CA ALA A 25 11.79 3.76 5.74
C ALA A 25 11.13 3.18 7.02
N GLN A 26 9.80 3.30 7.12
CA GLN A 26 9.03 2.80 8.27
C GLN A 26 8.65 1.30 8.15
N LEU A 27 8.82 0.72 6.97
CA LEU A 27 8.51 -0.69 6.70
C LEU A 27 9.64 -1.60 7.21
N GLN A 28 9.27 -2.69 7.88
CA GLN A 28 10.18 -3.71 8.37
C GLN A 28 9.59 -5.10 8.14
N LEU A 29 10.44 -6.08 7.86
CA LEU A 29 10.04 -7.48 7.85
C LEU A 29 9.57 -7.90 9.25
N ASN A 30 8.59 -8.79 9.32
CA ASN A 30 8.00 -9.27 10.57
C ASN A 30 7.41 -8.15 11.44
N PHE A 31 6.88 -7.08 10.84
CA PHE A 31 6.26 -5.96 11.54
C PHE A 31 5.23 -6.43 12.59
N TYR A 32 4.44 -7.45 12.24
CA TYR A 32 3.38 -8.01 13.09
C TYR A 32 3.85 -9.08 14.09
N ALA A 33 5.15 -9.41 14.17
CA ALA A 33 5.62 -10.52 15.02
C ALA A 33 5.27 -10.37 16.52
N LYS A 34 5.09 -9.15 17.01
CA LYS A 34 4.69 -8.89 18.41
C LYS A 34 3.19 -8.71 18.58
N SER A 35 2.54 -7.97 17.69
CA SER A 35 1.12 -7.63 17.80
C SER A 35 0.20 -8.75 17.31
N CYS A 36 0.55 -9.40 16.21
CA CYS A 36 -0.23 -10.45 15.58
C CYS A 36 0.69 -11.44 14.83
N PRO A 37 1.39 -12.33 15.55
CA PRO A 37 2.40 -13.23 14.95
C PRO A 37 1.84 -14.19 13.90
N LYS A 38 0.52 -14.40 13.89
CA LYS A 38 -0.17 -15.26 12.92
C LYS A 38 -0.70 -14.50 11.69
N ALA A 39 -0.60 -13.17 11.63
CA ALA A 39 -1.17 -12.35 10.55
C ALA A 39 -0.80 -12.88 9.16
N GLU A 40 0.51 -12.96 8.87
CA GLU A 40 1.02 -13.38 7.57
C GLU A 40 0.63 -14.82 7.23
N LYS A 41 0.61 -15.71 8.24
CA LYS A 41 0.20 -17.10 8.07
C LYS A 41 -1.28 -17.23 7.73
N ILE A 42 -2.15 -16.49 8.42
CA ILE A 42 -3.60 -16.48 8.13
C ILE A 42 -3.85 -16.02 6.70
N ILE A 43 -3.19 -14.95 6.27
CA ILE A 43 -3.30 -14.44 4.90
C ILE A 43 -2.82 -15.50 3.90
N GLN A 44 -1.67 -16.12 4.14
CA GLN A 44 -1.11 -17.16 3.28
C GLN A 44 -2.03 -18.38 3.16
N ASP A 45 -2.52 -18.90 4.27
CA ASP A 45 -3.42 -20.05 4.32
C ASP A 45 -4.74 -19.74 3.59
N TYR A 46 -5.28 -18.52 3.77
CA TYR A 46 -6.48 -18.07 3.07
C TYR A 46 -6.27 -18.01 1.55
N VAL A 47 -5.15 -17.44 1.11
CA VAL A 47 -4.77 -17.37 -0.32
C VAL A 47 -4.62 -18.75 -0.92
N GLN A 48 -3.87 -19.64 -0.27
CA GLN A 48 -3.64 -21.01 -0.75
C GLN A 48 -4.93 -21.82 -0.86
N LYS A 49 -5.88 -21.61 0.07
CA LYS A 49 -7.16 -22.31 0.06
C LYS A 49 -8.11 -21.81 -1.03
N HIS A 50 -8.15 -20.50 -1.30
CA HIS A 50 -9.21 -19.91 -2.12
C HIS A 50 -8.79 -19.60 -3.56
N ILE A 51 -7.53 -19.23 -3.81
CA ILE A 51 -7.07 -18.91 -5.17
C ILE A 51 -7.21 -20.08 -6.16
N PRO A 52 -6.94 -21.35 -5.80
CA PRO A 52 -7.15 -22.47 -6.73
C PRO A 52 -8.60 -22.60 -7.25
N ASN A 53 -9.59 -22.14 -6.47
CA ASN A 53 -11.00 -22.15 -6.85
C ASN A 53 -11.38 -20.96 -7.75
N ALA A 54 -10.55 -19.91 -7.80
CA ALA A 54 -10.73 -18.75 -8.66
C ALA A 54 -9.37 -18.20 -9.16
N PRO A 55 -8.63 -18.92 -10.03
CA PRO A 55 -7.24 -18.58 -10.36
C PRO A 55 -7.06 -17.17 -10.93
N SER A 56 -8.05 -16.68 -11.69
CA SER A 56 -8.02 -15.32 -12.26
C SER A 56 -8.01 -14.22 -11.18
N LEU A 57 -8.39 -14.52 -9.94
CA LEU A 57 -8.38 -13.58 -8.82
C LEU A 57 -6.96 -13.21 -8.39
N ALA A 58 -5.97 -14.10 -8.55
CA ALA A 58 -4.58 -13.79 -8.22
C ALA A 58 -4.07 -12.57 -9.00
N ALA A 59 -4.30 -12.56 -10.32
CA ALA A 59 -3.95 -11.42 -11.17
C ALA A 59 -4.74 -10.15 -10.78
N ALA A 60 -6.02 -10.29 -10.42
CA ALA A 60 -6.83 -9.15 -10.01
C ALA A 60 -6.36 -8.50 -8.71
N LEU A 61 -5.93 -9.30 -7.72
CA LEU A 61 -5.38 -8.79 -6.46
C LEU A 61 -4.06 -8.03 -6.68
N LEU A 62 -3.22 -8.51 -7.59
CA LEU A 62 -1.99 -7.80 -7.98
C LEU A 62 -2.30 -6.47 -8.68
N ILE A 63 -3.29 -6.45 -9.56
CA ILE A 63 -3.73 -5.21 -10.22
C ILE A 63 -4.35 -4.25 -9.19
N LEU A 64 -5.15 -4.75 -8.24
CA LEU A 64 -5.72 -3.94 -7.16
C LEU A 64 -4.63 -3.27 -6.32
N GLN A 65 -3.60 -4.02 -5.91
CA GLN A 65 -2.43 -3.48 -5.20
C GLN A 65 -1.71 -2.40 -6.02
N PHE A 66 -1.55 -2.63 -7.33
CA PHE A 66 -0.94 -1.64 -8.21
C PHE A 66 -1.76 -0.35 -8.26
N HIS A 67 -3.08 -0.45 -8.43
CA HIS A 67 -3.95 0.72 -8.49
C HIS A 67 -3.95 1.52 -7.19
N ASP A 68 -3.90 0.84 -6.03
CA ASP A 68 -3.74 1.49 -4.73
C ASP A 68 -2.42 2.28 -4.69
N CYS A 69 -1.29 1.59 -4.86
CA CYS A 69 0.03 2.19 -4.76
C CYS A 69 0.29 3.32 -5.76
N PHE A 70 -0.30 3.26 -6.95
CA PHE A 70 -0.05 4.24 -8.01
C PHE A 70 -0.78 5.57 -7.75
N VAL A 71 -1.88 5.53 -6.99
CA VAL A 71 -2.64 6.73 -6.63
C VAL A 71 -2.24 7.16 -5.23
N ARG A 72 -1.28 8.09 -5.14
CA ARG A 72 -0.87 8.76 -3.89
C ARG A 72 -0.25 7.87 -2.81
N GLY A 73 -0.13 6.55 -3.01
CA GLY A 73 0.65 5.64 -2.18
C GLY A 73 -0.10 4.37 -1.83
N CYS A 74 0.58 3.40 -1.20
CA CYS A 74 -0.02 2.14 -0.79
C CYS A 74 -0.72 2.28 0.58
N ASP A 75 -1.88 2.93 0.60
CA ASP A 75 -2.60 3.29 1.82
C ASP A 75 -4.02 2.69 1.92
N ALA A 76 -4.38 1.78 1.00
CA ALA A 76 -5.69 1.14 0.89
C ALA A 76 -6.85 2.11 0.58
N SER A 77 -6.58 3.33 0.13
CA SER A 77 -7.60 4.33 -0.21
C SER A 77 -8.56 3.86 -1.32
N VAL A 78 -8.08 3.01 -2.25
CA VAL A 78 -8.93 2.44 -3.31
C VAL A 78 -10.01 1.49 -2.78
N LEU A 79 -9.86 0.96 -1.55
CA LEU A 79 -10.81 0.03 -0.95
C LEU A 79 -12.05 0.75 -0.39
N LEU A 80 -11.96 2.06 -0.12
CA LEU A 80 -13.00 2.84 0.53
C LEU A 80 -14.26 2.95 -0.33
N ASN A 81 -15.41 2.65 0.29
CA ASN A 81 -16.72 2.78 -0.35
C ASN A 81 -17.19 4.25 -0.32
N PHE A 82 -18.00 4.62 -1.31
CA PHE A 82 -18.66 5.92 -1.30
C PHE A 82 -19.61 6.03 -0.11
N THR A 83 -19.74 7.23 0.45
CA THR A 83 -20.73 7.57 1.46
C THR A 83 -21.44 8.86 1.02
N SER A 84 -22.56 9.21 1.67
CA SER A 84 -23.26 10.47 1.40
C SER A 84 -22.33 11.69 1.54
N SER A 85 -21.39 11.62 2.48
CA SER A 85 -20.42 12.68 2.75
C SER A 85 -19.36 12.82 1.67
N THR A 86 -18.99 11.73 0.98
CA THR A 86 -17.96 11.75 -0.06
C THR A 86 -18.48 12.07 -1.45
N LYS A 87 -19.80 12.23 -1.63
CA LYS A 87 -20.44 12.68 -2.90
C LYS A 87 -19.92 11.93 -4.15
N ASN A 88 -19.73 10.61 -4.06
CA ASN A 88 -19.18 9.76 -5.14
C ASN A 88 -17.73 10.08 -5.56
N GLN A 89 -16.91 10.68 -4.68
CA GLN A 89 -15.52 11.04 -4.98
C GLN A 89 -14.49 10.01 -4.49
N THR A 90 -14.90 8.76 -4.23
CA THR A 90 -13.97 7.70 -3.83
C THR A 90 -13.26 7.10 -5.04
N GLU A 91 -12.00 6.73 -4.88
CA GLU A 91 -11.20 6.12 -5.95
C GLU A 91 -11.86 4.85 -6.51
N LYS A 92 -12.53 4.08 -5.66
CA LYS A 92 -13.25 2.86 -6.04
C LYS A 92 -14.28 3.04 -7.17
N VAL A 93 -14.91 4.21 -7.28
CA VAL A 93 -15.93 4.50 -8.32
C VAL A 93 -15.37 5.24 -9.52
N ALA A 94 -14.07 5.58 -9.52
CA ALA A 94 -13.41 6.22 -10.64
C ALA A 94 -13.47 5.31 -11.88
N ILE A 95 -13.64 5.89 -13.07
CA ILE A 95 -13.79 5.16 -14.34
C ILE A 95 -12.69 4.09 -14.53
N PRO A 96 -11.38 4.37 -14.29
CA PRO A 96 -10.33 3.37 -14.44
C PRO A 96 -10.44 2.19 -13.47
N ASN A 97 -11.13 2.39 -12.34
CA ASN A 97 -11.20 1.43 -11.23
C ASN A 97 -12.47 0.55 -11.28
N GLN A 98 -13.39 0.80 -12.23
CA GLN A 98 -14.62 0.02 -12.37
C GLN A 98 -14.38 -1.45 -12.79
N THR A 99 -13.19 -1.74 -13.33
CA THR A 99 -12.77 -3.10 -13.71
C THR A 99 -12.05 -3.84 -12.58
N LEU A 100 -11.70 -3.14 -11.49
CA LEU A 100 -11.05 -3.76 -10.34
C LEU A 100 -11.99 -4.74 -9.66
N ARG A 101 -11.42 -5.84 -9.18
CA ARG A 101 -12.15 -6.92 -8.51
C ARG A 101 -11.28 -7.52 -7.41
N GLY A 102 -11.90 -8.25 -6.50
CA GLY A 102 -11.23 -8.84 -5.34
C GLY A 102 -11.41 -8.07 -4.03
N PHE A 103 -12.23 -7.01 -4.01
CA PHE A 103 -12.57 -6.28 -2.80
C PHE A 103 -13.12 -7.19 -1.69
N SER A 104 -14.09 -8.07 -2.01
CA SER A 104 -14.66 -9.00 -1.04
C SER A 104 -13.65 -10.02 -0.51
N PHE A 105 -12.66 -10.41 -1.33
CA PHE A 105 -11.60 -11.30 -0.91
C PHE A 105 -10.72 -10.64 0.15
N ILE A 106 -10.37 -9.36 -0.04
CA ILE A 106 -9.65 -8.57 0.96
C ILE A 106 -10.49 -8.41 2.24
N ASP A 107 -11.79 -8.14 2.10
CA ASP A 107 -12.70 -8.05 3.25
C ASP A 107 -12.73 -9.35 4.06
N ASP A 108 -12.80 -10.51 3.40
CA ASP A 108 -12.85 -11.80 4.09
C ASP A 108 -11.49 -12.19 4.71
N VAL A 109 -10.38 -11.87 4.03
CA VAL A 109 -9.03 -12.02 4.63
C VAL A 109 -8.90 -11.13 5.86
N LYS A 110 -9.34 -9.86 5.80
CA LYS A 110 -9.31 -8.95 6.94
C LYS A 110 -10.15 -9.49 8.09
N LYS A 111 -11.37 -9.97 7.83
CA LYS A 111 -12.20 -10.63 8.86
C LYS A 111 -11.48 -11.81 9.52
N ALA A 112 -10.78 -12.64 8.74
CA ALA A 112 -10.04 -13.77 9.29
C ALA A 112 -8.87 -13.32 10.18
N VAL A 113 -8.18 -12.24 9.80
CA VAL A 113 -7.11 -11.65 10.63
C VAL A 113 -7.69 -11.03 11.91
N GLU A 114 -8.74 -10.23 11.81
CA GLU A 114 -9.39 -9.58 12.97
C GLU A 114 -10.01 -10.58 13.96
N ALA A 115 -10.42 -11.76 13.48
CA ALA A 115 -10.93 -12.81 14.36
C ALA A 115 -9.83 -13.43 15.24
N GLU A 116 -8.57 -13.44 14.80
CA GLU A 116 -7.44 -13.91 15.60
C GLU A 116 -6.78 -12.76 16.38
N CYS A 117 -6.67 -11.60 15.75
CA CYS A 117 -5.94 -10.45 16.24
C CYS A 117 -6.92 -9.29 16.40
N LEU A 118 -7.56 -9.27 17.57
CA LEU A 118 -8.37 -8.14 18.01
C LEU A 118 -7.42 -6.97 18.24
N GLU A 119 -7.63 -5.86 17.52
CA GLU A 119 -7.01 -4.59 17.87
C GLU A 119 -7.39 -4.13 19.29
#